data_AF-A0A7W1V9C0-F1
#
_entry.id   AF-A0A7W1V9C0-F1
#
_cell.length_a   1.000
_cell.length_b   1.000
_cell.length_c   1.000
_cell.angle_alpha   90.00
_cell.angle_beta   90.00
_cell.angle_gamma   90.00
#
_symmetry.space_group_name_H-M   'P 1'
#
loop_
_entity.id
_entity.type
_entity.pdbx_description
1 polymer ?
#
loop_
_entity_poly.entity_id
_entity_poly.type
_entity_poly.pdbx_seq_one_letter_code
_entity_poly.pdbx_strand_id
1 'polypeptide(L)'
;MTNLEQIIIEKVHAFPPEKQQKLLDYAETLEEEETAEETKHQTIWDMVKEFAEEVPKEAWDELPTDGSINVDHYLYGHKKKTR
;
A
#
# COMPACT_ATOMS: atom_id res chain seq x y z
N MET A 1 -13.15 21.27 -33.63
CA MET A 1 -12.27 20.68 -32.59
C MET A 1 -12.47 19.18 -32.69
N THR A 2 -11.47 18.42 -33.12
CA THR A 2 -11.60 16.96 -33.23
C THR A 2 -11.57 16.36 -31.83
N ASN A 3 -12.63 15.64 -31.47
CA ASN A 3 -12.69 14.90 -30.22
C ASN A 3 -11.68 13.74 -30.29
N LEU A 4 -10.87 13.58 -29.25
CA LEU A 4 -9.83 12.56 -29.14
C LEU A 4 -10.42 11.15 -29.21
N GLU A 5 -11.61 10.94 -28.65
CA GLU A 5 -12.38 9.68 -28.73
C GLU A 5 -12.66 9.29 -30.18
N GLN A 6 -13.04 10.27 -31.01
CA GLN A 6 -13.35 10.05 -32.43
C GLN A 6 -12.12 9.54 -33.20
N ILE A 7 -10.95 10.11 -32.91
CA ILE A 7 -9.68 9.74 -33.54
C ILE A 7 -9.25 8.33 -33.11
N ILE A 8 -9.47 7.97 -31.83
CA ILE A 8 -9.17 6.62 -31.32
C ILE A 8 -10.06 5.60 -32.04
N ILE A 9 -11.37 5.84 -32.11
CA ILE A 9 -12.33 4.94 -32.77
C ILE A 9 -11.95 4.72 -34.23
N GLU A 10 -11.66 5.78 -34.97
CA GLU A 10 -11.27 5.69 -36.39
C GLU A 10 -9.99 4.86 -36.57
N LYS A 11 -8.99 5.06 -35.71
CA LYS A 11 -7.73 4.30 -35.77
C LYS A 11 -7.91 2.83 -35.40
N VAL A 12 -8.74 2.52 -34.41
CA VAL A 12 -9.04 1.14 -33.99
C VAL A 12 -9.73 0.38 -35.14
N HIS A 13 -10.71 1.00 -35.80
CA HIS A 13 -11.38 0.39 -36.95
C HIS A 13 -10.47 0.18 -38.16
N ALA A 14 -9.45 1.00 -38.34
CA ALA A 14 -8.47 0.84 -39.42
C ALA A 14 -7.50 -0.33 -39.20
N PHE A 15 -7.43 -0.91 -37.99
CA PHE A 15 -6.57 -2.04 -37.70
C PHE A 15 -7.22 -3.41 -38.01
N PRO A 16 -6.42 -4.44 -38.36
CA PRO A 16 -6.89 -5.82 -38.45
C PRO A 16 -7.43 -6.35 -37.12
N PRO A 17 -8.33 -7.37 -37.14
CA PRO A 17 -8.96 -7.92 -35.92
C PRO A 17 -7.95 -8.37 -34.85
N GLU A 18 -6.83 -8.96 -35.25
CA GLU A 18 -5.78 -9.40 -34.32
C GLU A 18 -5.16 -8.25 -33.52
N LYS A 19 -5.07 -7.06 -34.11
CA LYS A 19 -4.55 -5.86 -33.44
C LYS A 19 -5.62 -5.18 -32.61
N GLN A 20 -6.89 -5.29 -33.00
CA GLN A 20 -8.01 -4.81 -32.18
C GLN A 20 -8.10 -5.60 -30.87
N GLN A 21 -7.92 -6.93 -30.92
CA GLN A 21 -7.89 -7.76 -29.71
C GLN A 21 -6.76 -7.35 -28.77
N LYS A 22 -5.54 -7.15 -29.29
CA LYS A 22 -4.41 -6.67 -28.46
C LYS A 22 -4.66 -5.32 -27.79
N LEU A 23 -5.41 -4.43 -28.45
CA LEU A 23 -5.79 -3.15 -27.88
C LEU A 23 -6.84 -3.31 -26.79
N LEU A 24 -7.79 -4.23 -26.97
CA LEU A 24 -8.77 -4.59 -25.94
C LEU A 24 -8.05 -5.14 -24.70
N ASP A 25 -7.17 -6.13 -24.89
CA ASP A 25 -6.39 -6.72 -23.80
C ASP A 25 -5.59 -5.63 -23.05
N TYR A 26 -4.99 -4.68 -23.77
CA TYR A 26 -4.27 -3.57 -23.16
C TYR A 26 -5.19 -2.59 -22.40
N ALA A 27 -6.37 -2.30 -22.92
CA ALA A 27 -7.34 -1.45 -22.23
C ALA A 27 -7.81 -2.11 -20.92
N GLU A 28 -8.06 -3.41 -20.94
CA GLU A 28 -8.40 -4.20 -19.74
C GLU A 28 -7.26 -4.17 -18.72
N THR A 29 -5.99 -4.30 -19.15
CA THR A 29 -4.86 -4.17 -18.22
C THR A 29 -4.75 -2.79 -17.57
N LEU A 30 -5.11 -1.71 -18.28
CA LEU A 30 -5.08 -0.37 -17.71
C LEU A 30 -6.18 -0.19 -16.65
N GLU A 31 -7.36 -0.79 -16.86
CA GLU A 31 -8.45 -0.77 -15.87
C GLU A 31 -8.07 -1.59 -14.62
N GLU A 32 -7.38 -2.72 -14.80
CA GLU A 32 -6.81 -3.51 -13.69
C GLU A 32 -5.71 -2.75 -12.93
N GLU A 33 -4.84 -2.03 -13.63
CA GLU A 33 -3.80 -1.19 -13.01
C GLU A 33 -4.40 -0.01 -12.25
N GLU A 34 -5.39 0.69 -12.81
CA GLU A 34 -6.07 1.81 -12.16
C GLU A 34 -6.83 1.36 -10.92
N THR A 35 -7.55 0.23 -10.99
CA THR A 35 -8.20 -0.35 -9.81
C THR A 35 -7.20 -0.87 -8.77
N ALA A 36 -6.04 -1.40 -9.18
CA ALA A 36 -4.99 -1.80 -8.26
C ALA A 36 -4.29 -0.61 -7.59
N GLU A 37 -4.16 0.52 -8.29
CA GLU A 37 -3.64 1.78 -7.74
C GLU A 37 -4.64 2.44 -6.78
N GLU A 38 -5.92 2.47 -7.13
CA GLU A 38 -6.99 2.99 -6.26
C GLU A 38 -7.20 2.15 -5.00
N THR A 39 -6.99 0.83 -5.09
CA THR A 39 -7.11 -0.11 -3.96
C THR A 39 -5.78 -0.45 -3.30
N LYS A 40 -4.70 0.27 -3.63
CA LYS A 40 -3.40 0.18 -2.93
C LYS A 40 -3.51 0.81 -1.54
N HIS A 41 -4.34 0.21 -0.71
CA HIS A 41 -4.44 0.53 0.70
C HIS A 41 -3.09 0.21 1.35
N GLN A 42 -2.57 1.18 2.09
CA GLN A 42 -1.39 1.01 2.92
C GLN A 42 -1.58 -0.22 3.82
N THR A 43 -0.64 -1.16 3.80
CA THR A 43 -0.74 -2.34 4.68
C THR A 43 -0.54 -1.92 6.13
N ILE A 44 -0.97 -2.76 7.08
CA ILE A 44 -0.69 -2.52 8.52
C ILE A 44 0.83 -2.32 8.74
N TRP A 45 1.68 -3.04 8.00
CA TRP A 45 3.13 -2.89 8.09
C TRP A 45 3.64 -1.56 7.53
N ASP A 46 3.07 -1.10 6.42
CA ASP A 46 3.42 0.21 5.85
C ASP A 46 3.03 1.34 6.81
N MET A 47 1.88 1.22 7.49
CA MET A 47 1.46 2.16 8.54
C MET A 47 2.42 2.14 9.73
N VAL A 48 2.76 0.94 10.23
CA VAL A 48 3.70 0.78 11.36
C VAL A 48 5.06 1.36 11.01
N LYS A 49 5.54 1.19 9.78
CA LYS A 49 6.82 1.74 9.34
C LYS A 49 6.81 3.26 9.34
N GLU A 50 5.75 3.88 8.82
CA GLU A 50 5.58 5.33 8.83
C GLU A 50 5.63 5.87 10.27
N PHE A 51 4.87 5.29 11.20
CA PHE A 51 4.90 5.70 12.60
C PHE A 51 6.24 5.44 13.29
N ALA A 52 6.92 4.34 12.95
CA ALA A 52 8.20 4.00 13.56
C ALA A 52 9.31 4.99 13.19
N GLU A 53 9.24 5.62 12.01
CA GLU A 53 10.19 6.64 11.57
C GLU A 53 10.05 7.96 12.35
N GLU A 54 8.88 8.24 12.94
CA GLU A 54 8.64 9.44 13.76
C GLU A 54 9.16 9.31 15.21
N VAL A 55 9.44 8.09 15.67
CA VAL A 55 9.84 7.81 17.06
C VAL A 55 11.37 7.92 17.20
N PRO A 56 11.89 8.81 18.08
CA PRO A 56 13.32 8.93 18.33
C PRO A 56 13.95 7.62 18.81
N LYS A 57 15.22 7.40 18.46
CA LYS A 57 15.94 6.17 18.81
C LYS A 57 15.98 5.93 20.31
N GLU A 58 16.16 7.00 21.08
CA GLU A 58 16.26 6.97 22.53
C GLU A 58 14.96 6.45 23.17
N ALA A 59 13.80 6.74 22.58
CA ALA A 59 12.51 6.25 23.08
C ALA A 59 12.36 4.74 22.89
N TRP A 60 12.99 4.15 21.86
CA TRP A 60 13.04 2.70 21.68
C TRP A 60 13.86 2.00 22.76
N ASP A 61 14.92 2.64 23.25
CA ASP A 61 15.78 2.10 24.31
C ASP A 61 15.08 2.08 25.69
N GLU A 62 14.06 2.91 25.89
CA GLU A 62 13.26 2.94 27.12
C GLU A 62 12.19 1.82 27.18
N LEU A 63 11.92 1.14 26.05
CA LEU A 63 10.88 0.13 25.99
C LEU A 63 11.26 -1.17 26.73
N PRO A 64 10.30 -1.81 27.42
CA PRO A 64 10.51 -3.12 28.01
C PRO A 64 10.85 -4.21 26.97
N THR A 65 12.01 -4.84 27.13
CA THR A 65 12.42 -5.99 26.28
C THR A 65 11.78 -7.30 26.70
N ASP A 66 10.99 -7.31 27.79
CA ASP A 66 10.42 -8.52 28.39
C ASP A 66 9.04 -8.90 27.84
N GLY A 67 8.62 -8.30 26.72
CA GLY A 67 7.39 -8.67 26.03
C GLY A 67 6.15 -8.61 26.92
N SER A 68 6.05 -7.57 27.75
CA SER A 68 4.94 -7.29 28.69
C SER A 68 4.87 -8.15 29.97
N ILE A 69 5.87 -8.99 30.25
CA ILE A 69 5.89 -9.81 31.48
C ILE A 69 5.79 -8.95 32.76
N ASN A 70 6.35 -7.74 32.71
CA ASN A 70 6.42 -6.82 33.84
C ASN A 70 5.53 -5.57 33.67
N VAL A 71 4.39 -5.65 32.98
CA VAL A 71 3.47 -4.51 32.80
C VAL A 71 3.16 -3.79 34.13
N ASP A 72 2.85 -4.55 35.20
CA ASP A 72 2.55 -3.97 36.51
C ASP A 72 3.71 -3.16 37.12
N HIS A 73 4.95 -3.54 36.80
CA HIS A 73 6.14 -2.81 37.22
C HIS A 73 6.24 -1.46 36.48
N TYR A 74 6.03 -1.44 35.17
CA TYR A 74 6.16 -0.22 34.36
C TYR A 74 5.00 0.75 34.57
N LEU A 75 3.77 0.24 34.76
CA LEU A 75 2.58 1.10 34.91
C LEU A 75 2.33 1.55 36.35
N TYR A 76 2.63 0.70 37.34
CA TYR A 76 2.25 0.96 38.74
C TYR A 76 3.41 0.84 39.73
N GLY A 77 4.64 0.58 39.27
CA GLY A 77 5.83 0.50 40.14
C GLY A 77 5.91 -0.77 40.99
N HIS A 78 5.19 -1.84 40.65
CA HIS A 78 5.34 -3.14 41.32
C HIS A 78 6.76 -3.69 41.18
N LYS A 79 7.13 -4.67 42.01
CA LYS A 79 8.44 -5.34 41.89
C LYS A 79 8.53 -6.11 40.56
N LYS A 80 9.67 -6.01 39.89
CA LYS A 80 9.96 -6.74 38.65
C LYS A 80 10.05 -8.25 38.92
N LYS A 81 9.34 -9.05 38.12
CA LYS A 81 9.44 -10.51 38.08
C LYS A 81 10.70 -10.88 37.31
N THR A 82 11.56 -11.67 37.93
CA THR A 82 12.69 -12.36 37.28
C THR A 82 12.24 -13.77 36.94
N ARG A 83 12.49 -14.20 35.70
CA ARG A 83 12.18 -15.57 35.23
C ARG A 83 13.14 -16.57 35.83
#